data_AF-A0A820DHR6-F1
#
_entry.id   AF-A0A820DHR6-F1
#
_cell.length_a   1.000
_cell.length_b   1.000
_cell.length_c   1.000
_cell.angle_alpha   90.00
_cell.angle_beta   90.00
_cell.angle_gamma   90.00
#
_symmetry.space_group_name_H-M   'P 1'
#
loop_
_entity.id
_entity.type
_entity.pdbx_description
1 polymer ?
#
loop_
_entity_poly.entity_id
_entity_poly.type
_entity_poly.pdbx_seq_one_letter_code
_entity_poly.pdbx_strand_id
1 'polypeptide(L)'
;MMPLDNPYQITTAATVVTTTFPPSTTTPPSSTTTTTSSSSTTTTTTTSSASTTTTATTSSTTTTTTKYLLSSTPGNGAVEPKAVINARNLYKSCINETNIEIDDVELVLSIINTELGGWPILQGVSWNVSTFNLSNFLLKLRKYDNEIAFSVAIATDKKNASVYDIGLGQGSLGLQEREYYNNETDVTAAYRQFMNDLASQLTNETSSILADVLAIYLFEKNISQHHWTSYEQLLRVNETIQTTVGNLSNSFKSS
;
A
#
# COMPACT_ATOMS: atom_id res chain seq x y z
N MET A 1 -41.16 -5.96 31.93
CA MET A 1 -40.13 -7.03 31.98
C MET A 1 -40.19 -7.79 30.66
N MET A 2 -39.29 -7.49 29.73
CA MET A 2 -39.13 -8.30 28.50
C MET A 2 -38.08 -9.39 28.77
N PRO A 3 -38.31 -10.65 28.36
CA PRO A 3 -37.39 -11.75 28.63
C PRO A 3 -36.14 -11.64 27.76
N LEU A 4 -34.97 -11.61 28.41
CA LEU A 4 -33.64 -11.66 27.81
C LEU A 4 -33.23 -13.12 27.54
N ASP A 5 -33.98 -13.86 26.73
CA ASP A 5 -33.65 -15.26 26.37
C ASP A 5 -33.10 -15.40 24.94
N ASN A 6 -32.59 -14.31 24.36
CA ASN A 6 -31.90 -14.37 23.09
C ASN A 6 -30.36 -14.39 23.32
N PRO A 7 -29.65 -15.49 22.99
CA PRO A 7 -28.21 -15.61 23.23
C PRO A 7 -27.39 -14.49 22.57
N TYR A 8 -27.85 -13.95 21.44
CA TYR A 8 -27.21 -12.78 20.81
C TYR A 8 -27.26 -11.53 21.68
N GLN A 9 -28.37 -11.28 22.39
CA GLN A 9 -28.51 -10.12 23.27
C GLN A 9 -27.60 -10.22 24.50
N ILE A 10 -27.36 -11.45 24.99
CA ILE A 10 -26.46 -11.71 26.12
C ILE A 10 -25.00 -11.47 25.71
N THR A 11 -24.58 -11.96 24.53
CA THR A 11 -23.23 -11.72 24.01
C THR A 11 -22.98 -10.23 23.71
N THR A 12 -23.97 -9.53 23.14
CA THR A 12 -23.88 -8.08 22.91
C THR A 12 -23.78 -7.31 24.22
N ALA A 13 -24.62 -7.62 25.21
CA ALA A 13 -24.60 -6.95 26.51
C ALA A 13 -23.28 -7.19 27.26
N ALA A 14 -22.76 -8.42 27.26
CA ALA A 14 -21.48 -8.75 27.89
C ALA A 14 -20.31 -7.99 27.23
N THR A 15 -20.28 -7.92 25.90
CA THR A 15 -19.24 -7.19 25.16
C THR A 15 -19.28 -5.70 25.52
N VAL A 16 -20.46 -5.08 25.49
CA VAL A 16 -20.63 -3.65 25.83
C VAL A 16 -20.14 -3.37 27.24
N VAL A 17 -20.53 -4.18 28.24
CA VAL A 17 -20.13 -3.97 29.64
C VAL A 17 -18.61 -4.05 29.80
N THR A 18 -17.94 -4.99 29.13
CA THR A 18 -16.48 -5.15 29.22
C THR A 18 -15.68 -4.06 28.50
N THR A 19 -16.21 -3.50 27.41
CA THR A 19 -15.49 -2.50 26.63
C THR A 19 -15.75 -1.08 27.12
N THR A 20 -16.93 -0.79 27.66
CA THR A 20 -17.39 0.59 27.95
C THR A 20 -17.36 1.02 29.41
N PHE A 21 -17.19 0.11 30.37
CA PHE A 21 -17.20 0.45 31.79
C PHE A 21 -15.97 -0.15 32.52
N PRO A 22 -14.94 0.66 32.83
CA PRO A 22 -13.86 0.22 33.70
C PRO A 22 -14.43 -0.07 35.11
N PRO A 23 -13.97 -1.14 35.78
CA PRO A 23 -14.31 -1.33 37.18
C PRO A 23 -13.62 -0.21 37.97
N SER A 24 -14.43 0.64 38.62
CA SER A 24 -14.05 1.75 39.50
C SER A 24 -13.41 3.00 38.88
N THR A 25 -14.24 4.01 38.60
CA THR A 25 -13.83 5.44 38.66
C THR A 25 -14.76 6.18 39.60
N THR A 26 -14.25 6.65 40.75
CA THR A 26 -14.98 7.41 41.78
C THR A 26 -15.07 8.92 41.51
N THR A 27 -14.68 9.36 40.31
CA THR A 27 -14.80 10.75 39.84
C THR A 27 -15.30 10.81 38.40
N PRO A 28 -16.17 11.77 38.03
CA PRO A 28 -16.64 11.90 36.66
C PRO A 28 -15.49 12.41 35.78
N PRO A 29 -15.09 11.72 34.70
CA PRO A 29 -14.04 12.20 33.81
C PRO A 29 -14.55 13.32 32.90
N SER A 30 -13.64 14.20 32.48
CA SER A 30 -13.90 15.38 31.66
C SER A 30 -14.18 15.10 30.18
N SER A 31 -14.10 13.84 29.71
CA SER A 31 -14.38 13.46 28.32
C SER A 31 -15.00 12.06 28.20
N THR A 32 -16.00 11.93 27.32
CA THR A 32 -16.76 10.68 27.08
C THR A 32 -15.91 9.58 26.43
N THR A 33 -14.85 9.95 25.71
CA THR A 33 -13.93 9.02 25.04
C THR A 33 -13.08 8.24 26.05
N THR A 34 -12.68 8.89 27.15
CA THR A 34 -11.90 8.24 28.22
C THR A 34 -12.72 7.20 28.95
N THR A 35 -14.02 7.40 29.13
CA THR A 35 -14.90 6.45 29.85
C THR A 35 -15.17 5.19 29.04
N THR A 36 -15.33 5.32 27.72
CA THR A 36 -15.82 4.23 26.86
C THR A 36 -14.74 3.37 26.21
N SER A 37 -13.47 3.81 26.22
CA SER A 37 -12.38 3.12 25.51
C SER A 37 -11.19 2.73 26.41
N SER A 38 -11.12 3.26 27.63
CA SER A 38 -9.96 3.11 28.54
C SER A 38 -9.66 1.66 28.93
N SER A 39 -10.70 0.84 29.15
CA SER A 39 -10.55 -0.59 29.46
C SER A 39 -9.95 -1.37 28.30
N SER A 40 -10.31 -1.02 27.05
CA SER A 40 -9.81 -1.67 25.84
C SER A 40 -8.36 -1.29 25.53
N THR A 41 -7.96 -0.04 25.83
CA THR A 41 -6.60 0.45 25.63
C THR A 41 -5.59 -0.15 26.62
N THR A 42 -6.01 -0.43 27.85
CA THR A 42 -5.09 -0.93 28.91
C THR A 42 -4.68 -2.39 28.71
N THR A 43 -5.49 -3.18 27.99
CA THR A 43 -5.26 -4.64 27.82
C THR A 43 -4.53 -5.00 26.52
N THR A 44 -4.38 -4.05 25.59
CA THR A 44 -3.87 -4.38 24.24
C THR A 44 -2.42 -3.96 24.06
N THR A 45 -1.50 -4.94 24.04
CA THR A 45 -0.08 -4.71 23.70
C THR A 45 0.11 -4.84 22.18
N THR A 46 0.61 -3.79 21.53
CA THR A 46 0.91 -3.76 20.10
C THR A 46 2.30 -4.34 19.83
N THR A 47 2.35 -5.59 19.36
CA THR A 47 3.61 -6.21 18.90
C THR A 47 3.69 -6.32 17.37
N SER A 48 2.55 -6.32 16.67
CA SER A 48 2.49 -6.53 15.21
C SER A 48 1.44 -5.71 14.45
N SER A 49 0.70 -4.83 15.14
CA SER A 49 -0.38 -4.03 14.53
C SER A 49 -0.17 -2.53 14.80
N ALA A 50 -0.26 -1.70 13.75
CA ALA A 50 -0.16 -0.24 13.87
C ALA A 50 -1.41 0.41 14.50
N SER A 51 -2.52 -0.32 14.61
CA SER A 51 -3.76 0.12 15.27
C SER A 51 -4.56 -1.08 15.79
N THR A 52 -5.19 -0.94 16.96
CA THR A 52 -5.92 -2.03 17.64
C THR A 52 -7.34 -1.61 18.02
N THR A 53 -8.07 -1.03 17.07
CA THR A 53 -9.49 -0.65 17.22
C THR A 53 -10.40 -1.83 16.87
N THR A 54 -11.70 -1.76 17.16
CA THR A 54 -12.72 -2.78 16.82
C THR A 54 -12.68 -3.23 15.34
N THR A 55 -12.27 -2.33 14.44
CA THR A 55 -12.01 -2.64 13.02
C THR A 55 -10.88 -3.65 12.86
N ALA A 56 -9.77 -3.53 13.61
CA ALA A 56 -8.66 -4.49 13.60
C ALA A 56 -9.08 -5.89 14.09
N THR A 57 -9.96 -5.98 15.10
CA THR A 57 -10.49 -7.26 15.62
C THR A 57 -11.44 -7.94 14.63
N THR A 58 -12.23 -7.16 13.88
CA THR A 58 -13.09 -7.69 12.82
C THR A 58 -12.25 -8.17 11.62
N SER A 59 -11.19 -7.44 11.28
CA SER A 59 -10.21 -7.82 10.26
C SER A 59 -9.45 -9.11 10.62
N SER A 60 -9.13 -9.35 11.90
CA SER A 60 -8.43 -10.59 12.31
C SER A 60 -9.34 -11.83 12.24
N THR A 61 -10.62 -11.69 12.57
CA THR A 61 -11.60 -12.79 12.48
C THR A 61 -11.89 -13.20 11.04
N THR A 62 -12.06 -12.22 10.14
CA THR A 62 -12.22 -12.47 8.70
C THR A 62 -10.98 -13.11 8.10
N THR A 63 -9.78 -12.66 8.47
CA THR A 63 -8.51 -13.28 8.04
C THR A 63 -8.42 -14.76 8.43
N THR A 64 -8.84 -15.12 9.65
CA THR A 64 -8.82 -16.52 10.13
C THR A 64 -9.75 -17.40 9.30
N THR A 65 -10.96 -16.93 9.02
CA THR A 65 -11.93 -17.66 8.19
C THR A 65 -11.43 -17.82 6.77
N THR A 66 -10.91 -16.75 6.15
CA THR A 66 -10.33 -16.79 4.80
C THR A 66 -9.13 -17.74 4.73
N LYS A 67 -8.24 -17.73 5.73
CA LYS A 67 -7.12 -18.67 5.83
C LYS A 67 -7.60 -20.12 5.86
N TYR A 68 -8.62 -20.42 6.66
CA TYR A 68 -9.22 -21.76 6.70
C TYR A 68 -9.83 -22.15 5.34
N LEU A 69 -10.59 -21.23 4.73
CA LEU A 69 -11.24 -21.46 3.45
C LEU A 69 -10.24 -21.67 2.31
N LEU A 70 -9.06 -21.05 2.32
CA LEU A 70 -8.06 -21.19 1.25
C LEU A 70 -7.07 -22.34 1.47
N SER A 71 -6.77 -22.70 2.72
CA SER A 71 -5.85 -23.79 3.06
C SER A 71 -6.47 -25.19 3.02
N SER A 72 -7.79 -25.27 3.18
CA SER A 72 -8.55 -26.54 3.12
C SER A 72 -8.48 -27.21 1.74
N THR A 73 -8.74 -28.52 1.70
CA THR A 73 -8.98 -29.27 0.47
C THR A 73 -10.49 -29.37 0.22
N PRO A 74 -10.96 -29.45 -1.05
CA PRO A 74 -12.36 -29.69 -1.33
C PRO A 74 -12.83 -30.96 -0.61
N GLY A 75 -13.93 -30.88 0.13
CA GLY A 75 -14.56 -32.04 0.74
C GLY A 75 -15.09 -33.01 -0.33
N ASN A 76 -14.90 -34.32 -0.11
CA ASN A 76 -15.55 -35.42 -0.86
C ASN A 76 -15.51 -35.34 -2.40
N GLY A 77 -14.39 -34.95 -3.00
CA GLY A 77 -14.23 -35.01 -4.46
C GLY A 77 -15.15 -34.05 -5.24
N ALA A 78 -15.69 -33.03 -4.56
CA ALA A 78 -16.45 -31.98 -5.21
C ALA A 78 -15.56 -31.21 -6.21
N VAL A 79 -16.07 -31.01 -7.42
CA VAL A 79 -15.41 -30.20 -8.45
C VAL A 79 -15.55 -28.72 -8.07
N GLU A 80 -14.44 -28.08 -7.68
CA GLU A 80 -14.43 -26.65 -7.39
C GLU A 80 -14.45 -25.80 -8.68
N PRO A 81 -15.08 -24.61 -8.66
CA PRO A 81 -14.95 -23.65 -9.74
C PRO A 81 -13.49 -23.22 -9.95
N LYS A 82 -13.11 -22.96 -11.21
CA LYS A 82 -11.74 -22.51 -11.56
C LYS A 82 -11.27 -21.30 -10.75
N ALA A 83 -12.17 -20.36 -10.45
CA ALA A 83 -11.85 -19.19 -9.64
C ALA A 83 -11.39 -19.56 -8.21
N VAL A 84 -12.03 -20.54 -7.59
CA VAL A 84 -11.68 -21.04 -6.24
C VAL A 84 -10.33 -21.74 -6.29
N ILE A 85 -10.11 -22.60 -7.30
CA ILE A 85 -8.82 -23.29 -7.49
C ILE A 85 -7.68 -22.28 -7.65
N ASN A 86 -7.86 -21.24 -8.47
CA ASN A 86 -6.87 -20.19 -8.66
C ASN A 86 -6.58 -19.42 -7.37
N ALA A 87 -7.62 -19.07 -6.60
CA ALA A 87 -7.45 -18.38 -5.31
C ALA A 87 -6.68 -19.24 -4.29
N ARG A 88 -6.98 -20.55 -4.22
CA ARG A 88 -6.22 -21.49 -3.37
C ARG A 88 -4.77 -21.63 -3.83
N ASN A 89 -4.52 -21.71 -5.13
CA ASN A 89 -3.17 -21.82 -5.68
C ASN A 89 -2.35 -20.56 -5.38
N LEU A 90 -2.93 -19.38 -5.56
CA LEU A 90 -2.30 -18.10 -5.20
C LEU A 90 -1.99 -18.05 -3.69
N TYR A 91 -2.93 -18.46 -2.83
CA TYR A 91 -2.70 -18.53 -1.40
C TYR A 91 -1.52 -19.46 -1.04
N LYS A 92 -1.49 -20.65 -1.65
CA LYS A 92 -0.43 -21.65 -1.42
C LYS A 92 0.93 -21.16 -1.91
N SER A 93 1.01 -20.45 -3.04
CA SER A 93 2.26 -19.86 -3.49
C SER A 93 2.75 -18.76 -2.55
N CYS A 94 1.85 -17.95 -1.99
CA CYS A 94 2.23 -16.85 -1.09
C CYS A 94 2.70 -17.32 0.30
N ILE A 95 2.22 -18.46 0.81
CA ILE A 95 2.59 -18.96 2.14
C ILE A 95 3.74 -19.98 2.11
N ASN A 96 4.17 -20.42 0.93
CA ASN A 96 5.25 -21.38 0.79
C ASN A 96 6.62 -20.67 0.88
N GLU A 97 7.00 -20.30 2.10
CA GLU A 97 8.27 -19.65 2.41
C GLU A 97 9.46 -20.46 1.87
N THR A 98 9.42 -21.79 1.92
CA THR A 98 10.52 -22.63 1.40
C THR A 98 10.83 -22.36 -0.07
N ASN A 99 9.81 -22.23 -0.93
CA ASN A 99 10.05 -21.91 -2.34
C ASN A 99 10.45 -20.44 -2.53
N ILE A 100 9.88 -19.53 -1.74
CA ILE A 100 10.24 -18.10 -1.79
C ILE A 100 11.72 -17.90 -1.46
N GLU A 101 12.23 -18.58 -0.43
CA GLU A 101 13.64 -18.51 -0.02
C GLU A 101 14.57 -19.25 -1.00
N ILE A 102 14.07 -20.21 -1.78
CA ILE A 102 14.85 -20.86 -2.85
C ILE A 102 15.00 -19.94 -4.05
N ASP A 103 13.92 -19.28 -4.47
CA ASP A 103 13.94 -18.33 -5.58
C ASP A 103 14.73 -17.05 -5.21
N ASP A 104 14.77 -16.72 -3.91
CA ASP A 104 15.47 -15.58 -3.31
C ASP A 104 15.20 -14.30 -4.12
N VAL A 105 16.19 -13.42 -4.22
CA VAL A 105 16.09 -12.19 -4.98
C VAL A 105 16.36 -12.34 -6.49
N GLU A 106 16.75 -13.54 -6.94
CA GLU A 106 17.12 -13.79 -8.33
C GLU A 106 15.95 -13.53 -9.29
N LEU A 107 14.73 -13.91 -8.90
CA LEU A 107 13.53 -13.66 -9.70
C LEU A 107 13.31 -12.16 -9.95
N VAL A 108 13.46 -11.34 -8.91
CA VAL A 108 13.27 -9.89 -8.99
C VAL A 108 14.38 -9.25 -9.83
N LEU A 109 15.64 -9.65 -9.61
CA LEU A 109 16.77 -9.15 -10.38
C LEU A 109 16.67 -9.55 -11.86
N SER A 110 16.17 -10.75 -12.16
CA SER A 110 15.92 -11.20 -13.53
C SER A 110 14.92 -10.29 -14.23
N ILE A 111 13.80 -9.95 -13.59
CA ILE A 111 12.80 -9.02 -14.14
C ILE A 111 13.41 -7.63 -14.36
N ILE A 112 14.14 -7.11 -13.37
CA ILE A 112 14.79 -5.79 -13.46
C ILE A 112 15.74 -5.75 -14.66
N ASN A 113 16.60 -6.75 -14.80
CA ASN A 113 17.64 -6.77 -15.83
C ASN A 113 17.10 -7.07 -17.23
N THR A 114 16.16 -8.01 -17.36
CA THR A 114 15.68 -8.49 -18.67
C THR A 114 14.51 -7.69 -19.20
N GLU A 115 13.57 -7.29 -18.34
CA GLU A 115 12.36 -6.60 -18.75
C GLU A 115 12.51 -5.08 -18.60
N LEU A 116 13.03 -4.59 -17.47
CA LEU A 116 13.05 -3.16 -17.15
C LEU A 116 14.31 -2.43 -17.67
N GLY A 117 15.34 -3.15 -18.10
CA GLY A 117 16.58 -2.56 -18.64
C GLY A 117 17.61 -2.21 -17.58
N GLY A 118 17.53 -2.87 -16.42
CA GLY A 118 18.48 -2.72 -15.32
C GLY A 118 18.10 -1.61 -14.34
N TRP A 119 18.90 -1.51 -13.28
CA TRP A 119 18.76 -0.48 -12.26
C TRP A 119 20.15 0.15 -12.03
N PRO A 120 20.34 1.44 -12.40
CA PRO A 120 21.65 2.09 -12.33
C PRO A 120 22.40 1.91 -11.00
N ILE A 121 21.70 1.99 -9.86
CA ILE A 121 22.30 1.85 -8.54
C ILE A 121 22.89 0.45 -8.28
N LEU A 122 22.37 -0.59 -8.95
CA LEU A 122 22.86 -1.95 -8.81
C LEU A 122 24.02 -2.27 -9.76
N GLN A 123 24.04 -1.62 -10.93
CA GLN A 123 24.97 -1.93 -12.03
C GLN A 123 26.11 -0.91 -12.17
N GLY A 124 25.99 0.25 -11.53
CA GLY A 124 26.97 1.32 -11.53
C GLY A 124 27.41 1.70 -12.94
N VAL A 125 28.72 1.71 -13.17
CA VAL A 125 29.35 2.06 -14.46
C VAL A 125 28.97 1.13 -15.61
N SER A 126 28.48 -0.07 -15.32
CA SER A 126 28.06 -1.04 -16.34
C SER A 126 26.70 -0.70 -16.94
N TRP A 127 25.92 0.19 -16.30
CA TRP A 127 24.63 0.60 -16.81
C TRP A 127 24.76 1.63 -17.93
N ASN A 128 24.27 1.29 -19.12
CA ASN A 128 24.41 2.14 -20.29
C ASN A 128 23.22 3.10 -20.47
N VAL A 129 23.39 4.34 -20.00
CA VAL A 129 22.42 5.43 -20.15
C VAL A 129 22.02 5.70 -21.60
N SER A 130 22.90 5.45 -22.59
CA SER A 130 22.59 5.74 -24.00
C SER A 130 21.50 4.84 -24.57
N THR A 131 21.22 3.71 -23.92
CA THR A 131 20.18 2.76 -24.32
C THR A 131 18.86 2.98 -23.58
N PHE A 132 18.86 3.85 -22.57
CA PHE A 132 17.69 4.09 -21.74
C PHE A 132 16.65 4.95 -22.47
N ASN A 133 15.40 4.49 -22.46
CA ASN A 133 14.26 5.24 -22.97
C ASN A 133 13.18 5.31 -21.89
N LEU A 134 12.96 6.51 -21.34
CA LEU A 134 12.02 6.72 -20.24
C LEU A 134 10.60 6.29 -20.59
N SER A 135 10.10 6.61 -21.78
CA SER A 135 8.74 6.23 -22.19
C SER A 135 8.55 4.72 -22.25
N ASN A 136 9.51 3.98 -22.82
CA ASN A 136 9.48 2.52 -22.85
C ASN A 136 9.56 1.92 -21.44
N PHE A 137 10.40 2.48 -20.57
CA PHE A 137 10.51 2.08 -19.17
C PHE A 137 9.17 2.25 -18.42
N LEU A 138 8.53 3.41 -18.52
CA LEU A 138 7.23 3.68 -17.91
C LEU A 138 6.13 2.73 -18.44
N LEU A 139 6.12 2.45 -19.74
CA LEU A 139 5.17 1.48 -20.34
C LEU A 139 5.38 0.06 -19.81
N LYS A 140 6.63 -0.35 -19.58
CA LYS A 140 6.95 -1.65 -18.99
C LYS A 140 6.56 -1.73 -17.53
N LEU A 141 6.82 -0.69 -16.75
CA LEU A 141 6.39 -0.59 -15.36
C LEU A 141 4.87 -0.70 -15.19
N ARG A 142 4.09 -0.18 -16.15
CA ARG A 142 2.63 -0.33 -16.13
C ARG A 142 2.17 -1.80 -16.13
N LYS A 143 2.95 -2.73 -16.70
CA LYS A 143 2.61 -4.18 -16.65
C LYS A 143 2.64 -4.75 -15.23
N TYR A 144 3.37 -4.12 -14.33
CA TYR A 144 3.50 -4.48 -12.92
C TYR A 144 2.66 -3.56 -12.02
N ASP A 145 1.70 -2.84 -12.60
CA ASP A 145 0.86 -1.85 -11.91
C ASP A 145 1.66 -0.77 -11.14
N ASN A 146 2.87 -0.48 -11.65
CA ASN A 146 3.76 0.50 -11.04
C ASN A 146 3.58 1.86 -11.73
N GLU A 147 3.00 2.82 -11.01
CA GLU A 147 2.61 4.14 -11.52
C GLU A 147 3.49 5.26 -10.96
N ILE A 148 4.79 5.16 -11.23
CA ILE A 148 5.74 6.24 -10.88
C ILE A 148 5.51 7.47 -11.78
N ALA A 149 5.75 8.66 -11.22
CA ALA A 149 5.50 9.98 -11.82
C ALA A 149 4.02 10.37 -11.99
N PHE A 150 3.21 9.57 -12.67
CA PHE A 150 1.76 9.83 -12.82
C PHE A 150 0.96 8.53 -12.89
N SER A 151 -0.25 8.57 -12.34
CA SER A 151 -1.21 7.46 -12.40
C SER A 151 -2.06 7.53 -13.65
N VAL A 152 -2.44 6.36 -14.18
CA VAL A 152 -3.28 6.24 -15.38
C VAL A 152 -4.40 5.24 -15.11
N ALA A 153 -5.61 5.74 -14.91
CA ALA A 153 -6.77 4.90 -14.64
C ALA A 153 -7.80 4.99 -15.77
N ILE A 154 -8.53 3.90 -16.01
CA ILE A 154 -9.75 3.95 -16.80
C ILE A 154 -10.89 4.13 -15.80
N ALA A 155 -11.61 5.24 -15.91
CA ALA A 155 -12.71 5.57 -15.04
C ALA A 155 -13.93 5.97 -15.87
N THR A 156 -15.11 5.78 -15.29
CA THR A 156 -16.34 6.27 -15.89
C THR A 156 -16.32 7.80 -15.98
N ASP A 157 -16.76 8.36 -17.10
CA ASP A 157 -16.86 9.82 -17.25
C ASP A 157 -17.84 10.39 -16.21
N LYS A 158 -17.42 11.46 -15.54
CA LYS A 158 -18.20 12.12 -14.50
C LYS A 158 -19.48 12.76 -15.05
N LYS A 159 -19.51 13.14 -16.33
CA LYS A 159 -20.69 13.77 -16.98
C LYS A 159 -21.62 12.74 -17.61
N ASN A 160 -21.08 11.62 -18.10
CA ASN A 160 -21.83 10.55 -18.73
C ASN A 160 -21.35 9.18 -18.23
N ALA A 161 -22.12 8.59 -17.33
CA ALA A 161 -21.78 7.31 -16.71
C ALA A 161 -21.76 6.11 -17.68
N SER A 162 -22.19 6.28 -18.93
CA SER A 162 -22.20 5.22 -19.96
C SER A 162 -20.90 5.17 -20.78
N VAL A 163 -19.97 6.11 -20.58
CA VAL A 163 -18.69 6.14 -21.29
C VAL A 163 -17.52 6.13 -20.30
N TYR A 164 -16.34 5.75 -20.80
CA TYR A 164 -15.11 5.69 -20.02
C TYR A 164 -14.11 6.68 -20.56
N ASP A 165 -13.41 7.36 -19.65
CA ASP A 165 -12.31 8.26 -19.92
C ASP A 165 -11.00 7.67 -19.37
N ILE A 166 -9.88 8.13 -19.93
CA ILE A 166 -8.55 7.91 -19.36
C ILE A 166 -8.30 9.04 -18.36
N GLY A 167 -8.25 8.70 -17.08
CA GLY A 167 -7.86 9.59 -15.99
C GLY A 167 -6.35 9.61 -15.81
N LEU A 168 -5.79 10.81 -15.67
CA LEU A 168 -4.42 11.03 -15.25
C LEU A 168 -4.40 11.65 -13.86
N GLY A 169 -3.55 11.15 -12.98
CA GLY A 169 -3.40 11.66 -11.62
C GLY A 169 -1.93 11.78 -11.21
N GLN A 170 -1.71 12.24 -9.98
CA GLN A 170 -0.38 12.20 -9.38
C GLN A 170 0.09 10.75 -9.22
N GLY A 171 1.39 10.51 -9.41
CA GLY A 171 1.98 9.19 -9.26
C GLY A 171 2.12 8.79 -7.80
N SER A 172 2.64 7.59 -7.57
CA SER A 172 3.03 7.14 -6.23
C SER A 172 4.31 7.81 -5.75
N LEU A 173 4.38 8.11 -4.45
CA LEU A 173 5.62 8.40 -3.73
C LEU A 173 5.96 7.20 -2.83
N GLY A 174 7.23 7.03 -2.50
CA GLY A 174 7.75 5.98 -1.63
C GLY A 174 7.33 6.16 -0.17
N LEU A 175 7.21 7.41 0.30
CA LEU A 175 6.51 7.74 1.53
C LEU A 175 5.07 8.15 1.19
N GLN A 176 4.15 7.70 2.03
CA GLN A 176 2.71 7.74 1.74
C GLN A 176 2.15 9.15 1.47
N GLU A 177 2.73 10.16 2.11
CA GLU A 177 2.26 11.54 2.03
C GLU A 177 3.39 12.49 1.63
N ARG A 178 3.05 13.53 0.87
CA ARG A 178 3.97 14.61 0.48
C ARG A 178 4.60 15.25 1.72
N GLU A 179 3.84 15.36 2.80
CA GLU A 179 4.16 16.04 4.03
C GLU A 179 5.40 15.46 4.71
N TYR A 180 5.66 14.16 4.53
CA TYR A 180 6.88 13.52 5.04
C TYR A 180 8.16 14.12 4.43
N TYR A 181 8.10 14.66 3.21
CA TYR A 181 9.27 15.21 2.52
C TYR A 181 9.54 16.69 2.87
N ASN A 182 8.62 17.37 3.57
CA ASN A 182 8.75 18.78 3.89
C ASN A 182 9.95 19.05 4.81
N ASN A 183 10.16 18.19 5.80
CA ASN A 183 11.20 18.33 6.82
C ASN A 183 12.01 17.03 6.94
N GLU A 184 13.27 17.15 7.35
CA GLU A 184 14.05 15.97 7.75
C GLU A 184 13.54 15.47 9.10
N THR A 185 13.13 14.21 9.13
CA THR A 185 12.60 13.49 10.28
C THR A 185 13.24 12.09 10.37
N ASP A 186 13.04 11.42 11.50
CA ASP A 186 13.46 10.02 11.67
C ASP A 186 12.87 9.10 10.59
N VAL A 187 11.66 9.40 10.09
CA VAL A 187 11.03 8.64 9.00
C VAL A 187 11.78 8.81 7.69
N THR A 188 12.14 10.04 7.31
CA THR A 188 12.92 10.28 6.08
C THR A 188 14.33 9.72 6.17
N ALA A 189 14.93 9.73 7.37
CA ALA A 189 16.22 9.11 7.62
C ALA A 189 16.13 7.57 7.49
N ALA A 190 15.12 6.95 8.10
CA ALA A 190 14.86 5.52 7.99
C ALA A 190 14.57 5.09 6.55
N TYR A 191 13.87 5.93 5.77
CA TYR A 191 13.59 5.65 4.37
C TYR A 191 14.85 5.62 3.51
N ARG A 192 15.77 6.58 3.70
CA ARG A 192 17.09 6.55 3.04
C ARG A 192 17.93 5.36 3.50
N GLN A 193 17.90 5.04 4.79
CA GLN A 193 18.60 3.87 5.32
C GLN A 193 18.07 2.58 4.68
N PHE A 194 16.75 2.43 4.56
CA PHE A 194 16.12 1.30 3.89
C PHE A 194 16.57 1.18 2.43
N MET A 195 16.57 2.28 1.67
CA MET A 195 17.07 2.27 0.28
C MET A 195 18.54 1.84 0.20
N ASN A 196 19.38 2.32 1.13
CA ASN A 196 20.79 1.96 1.19
C ASN A 196 20.99 0.48 1.54
N ASP A 197 20.27 -0.03 2.54
CA ASP A 197 20.37 -1.42 2.99
C ASP A 197 19.85 -2.39 1.92
N LEU A 198 18.78 -2.01 1.23
CA LEU A 198 18.26 -2.76 0.09
C LEU A 198 19.30 -2.80 -1.03
N ALA A 199 19.79 -1.65 -1.49
CA ALA A 199 20.80 -1.60 -2.55
C ALA A 199 22.05 -2.41 -2.18
N SER A 200 22.55 -2.27 -0.94
CA SER A 200 23.75 -2.96 -0.46
C SER A 200 23.59 -4.49 -0.40
N GLN A 201 22.37 -4.99 -0.22
CA GLN A 201 22.09 -6.44 -0.28
C GLN A 201 21.98 -6.95 -1.72
N LEU A 202 21.60 -6.08 -2.66
CA LEU A 202 21.34 -6.44 -4.06
C LEU A 202 22.55 -6.27 -4.98
N THR A 203 23.57 -5.51 -4.57
CA THR A 203 24.77 -5.29 -5.37
C THR A 203 26.06 -5.56 -4.60
N ASN A 204 27.07 -6.00 -5.34
CA ASN A 204 28.44 -6.04 -4.86
C ASN A 204 29.15 -4.68 -5.03
N GLU A 205 28.51 -3.73 -5.73
CA GLU A 205 29.04 -2.40 -6.02
C GLU A 205 28.72 -1.40 -4.91
N THR A 206 29.71 -1.08 -4.08
CA THR A 206 29.51 -0.19 -2.91
C THR A 206 29.84 1.27 -3.18
N SER A 207 30.47 1.59 -4.33
CA SER A 207 31.20 2.84 -4.52
C SER A 207 30.34 4.10 -4.72
N SER A 208 29.01 3.98 -4.79
CA SER A 208 28.12 5.14 -5.01
C SER A 208 26.75 5.06 -4.34
N ILE A 209 26.44 3.99 -3.60
CA ILE A 209 25.08 3.73 -3.10
C ILE A 209 24.54 4.93 -2.30
N LEU A 210 25.31 5.48 -1.36
CA LEU A 210 24.87 6.61 -0.55
C LEU A 210 24.56 7.87 -1.39
N ALA A 211 25.35 8.15 -2.42
CA ALA A 211 25.16 9.30 -3.29
C ALA A 211 23.93 9.10 -4.20
N ASP A 212 23.78 7.90 -4.77
CA ASP A 212 22.63 7.54 -5.60
C ASP A 212 21.33 7.52 -4.81
N VAL A 213 21.33 6.95 -3.59
CA VAL A 213 20.19 6.99 -2.67
C VAL A 213 19.80 8.43 -2.34
N LEU A 214 20.78 9.30 -2.07
CA LEU A 214 20.49 10.70 -1.82
C LEU A 214 19.90 11.39 -3.06
N ALA A 215 20.41 11.10 -4.26
CA ALA A 215 19.88 11.63 -5.50
C ALA A 215 18.43 11.18 -5.75
N ILE A 216 18.11 9.90 -5.51
CA ILE A 216 16.75 9.35 -5.59
C ILE A 216 15.83 10.08 -4.61
N TYR A 217 16.24 10.20 -3.34
CA TYR A 217 15.46 10.88 -2.31
C TYR A 217 15.19 12.35 -2.66
N LEU A 218 16.21 13.07 -3.15
CA LEU A 218 16.05 14.48 -3.53
C LEU A 218 15.15 14.65 -4.75
N PHE A 219 15.24 13.73 -5.72
CA PHE A 219 14.35 13.71 -6.87
C PHE A 219 12.89 13.49 -6.45
N GLU A 220 12.65 12.51 -5.58
CA GLU A 220 11.32 12.23 -5.06
C GLU A 220 10.77 13.37 -4.19
N LYS A 221 11.62 14.00 -3.37
CA LYS A 221 11.27 15.22 -2.62
C LYS A 221 10.88 16.37 -3.55
N ASN A 222 11.50 16.49 -4.73
CA ASN A 222 11.11 17.49 -5.71
C ASN A 222 9.73 17.17 -6.33
N ILE A 223 9.49 15.91 -6.68
CA ILE A 223 8.18 15.47 -7.18
C ILE A 223 7.08 15.72 -6.14
N SER A 224 7.34 15.38 -4.87
CA SER A 224 6.33 15.53 -3.82
C SER A 224 5.90 16.99 -3.64
N GLN A 225 6.79 17.97 -3.85
CA GLN A 225 6.44 19.39 -3.82
C GLN A 225 5.41 19.80 -4.89
N HIS A 226 5.25 19.01 -5.94
CA HIS A 226 4.28 19.21 -7.01
C HIS A 226 3.00 18.35 -6.86
N HIS A 227 2.93 17.49 -5.83
CA HIS A 227 1.72 16.72 -5.53
C HIS A 227 0.70 17.57 -4.78
N TRP A 228 -0.59 17.34 -5.02
CA TRP A 228 -1.63 17.90 -4.16
C TRP A 228 -1.67 17.14 -2.84
N THR A 229 -1.91 17.88 -1.75
CA THR A 229 -2.24 17.31 -0.45
C THR A 229 -3.57 16.55 -0.50
N SER A 230 -3.78 15.63 0.44
CA SER A 230 -5.05 14.90 0.55
C SER A 230 -6.26 15.84 0.67
N TYR A 231 -6.10 16.96 1.37
CA TYR A 231 -7.15 17.97 1.50
C TYR A 231 -7.44 18.69 0.17
N GLU A 232 -6.41 19.09 -0.57
CA GLU A 232 -6.60 19.71 -1.89
C GLU A 232 -7.26 18.76 -2.89
N GLN A 233 -6.89 17.48 -2.88
CA GLN A 233 -7.53 16.47 -3.73
C GLN A 233 -9.04 16.36 -3.43
N LEU A 234 -9.44 16.39 -2.15
CA LEU A 234 -10.85 16.36 -1.75
C LEU A 234 -11.64 17.57 -2.23
N LEU A 235 -11.04 18.77 -2.21
CA LEU A 235 -11.67 19.98 -2.74
C LEU A 235 -11.86 19.93 -4.26
N ARG A 236 -11.01 19.18 -4.96
CA ARG A 236 -10.99 19.08 -6.43
C ARG A 236 -11.76 17.88 -6.99
N VAL A 237 -12.45 17.10 -6.16
CA VAL A 237 -13.23 15.92 -6.61
C VAL A 237 -14.26 16.29 -7.69
N ASN A 238 -14.80 17.51 -7.67
CA ASN A 238 -15.75 17.98 -8.67
C ASN A 238 -15.11 18.74 -9.84
N GLU A 239 -13.83 19.08 -9.75
CA GLU A 239 -13.08 19.67 -10.85
C GLU A 239 -12.73 18.55 -11.85
N THR A 240 -13.16 18.69 -13.10
CA THR A 240 -12.81 17.74 -14.16
C THR A 240 -12.23 18.52 -15.32
N ILE A 241 -10.91 18.41 -15.50
CA ILE A 241 -10.20 19.01 -16.63
C ILE A 241 -10.16 17.97 -17.75
N GLN A 242 -11.19 17.98 -18.61
CA GLN A 242 -11.21 17.15 -19.81
C GLN A 242 -10.48 17.86 -20.95
N THR A 243 -9.61 17.12 -21.64
CA THR A 243 -8.86 17.63 -22.77
C THR A 243 -8.57 16.50 -23.76
N THR A 244 -8.18 16.83 -24.99
CA THR A 244 -7.73 15.85 -25.97
C THR A 244 -6.26 15.51 -25.76
N VAL A 245 -5.81 14.34 -26.20
CA VAL A 245 -4.39 13.95 -26.15
C VAL A 245 -3.49 14.96 -26.89
N GLY A 246 -3.99 15.51 -28.02
CA GLY A 246 -3.26 16.54 -28.77
C GLY A 246 -3.07 17.83 -27.98
N ASN A 247 -4.13 18.31 -27.31
CA ASN A 247 -4.04 19.48 -26.45
C ASN A 247 -3.15 19.22 -25.22
N LEU A 248 -3.29 18.06 -24.60
CA LEU A 248 -2.44 17.64 -23.47
C LEU A 248 -0.96 17.65 -23.86
N SER A 249 -0.62 17.04 -25.00
CA SER A 249 0.74 17.04 -25.53
C SER A 249 1.28 18.45 -25.73
N ASN A 250 0.45 19.37 -26.26
CA ASN A 250 0.86 20.75 -26.47
C ASN A 250 1.09 21.52 -25.15
N SER A 251 0.33 21.22 -24.09
CA SER A 251 0.50 21.85 -22.77
C SER A 251 1.80 21.50 -22.06
N PHE A 252 2.44 20.37 -22.42
CA PHE A 252 3.66 19.88 -21.79
C PHE A 252 4.87 19.81 -22.74
N LYS A 253 4.78 20.38 -23.94
CA LYS A 253 5.96 20.58 -24.79
C LYS A 253 6.89 21.58 -24.10
N SER A 254 8.13 21.16 -23.84
CA SER A 254 9.18 22.07 -23.40
C SER A 254 9.41 23.13 -24.46
N SER A 255 9.40 24.40 -24.06
CA SER A 255 10.04 25.49 -24.81
C SER A 255 11.51 25.19 -25.06
#